data_AF-C6FAE5-F1
#
_entry.id   AF-C6FAE5-F1
#
_cell.length_a   1.000
_cell.length_b   1.000
_cell.length_c   1.000
_cell.angle_alpha   90.00
_cell.angle_beta   90.00
_cell.angle_gamma   90.00
#
_symmetry.space_group_name_H-M   'P 1'
#
loop_
_entity.id
_entity.type
_entity.pdbx_description
1 polymer ?
#
loop_
_entity_poly.entity_id
_entity_poly.type
_entity_poly.pdbx_seq_one_letter_code
_entity_poly.pdbx_strand_id
1 'polypeptide(L)'
;SVKVENTKCEGLLLDLHMDVENTGSLDGGHVVLLFSSPPAVHAAPQKKLLGFRKVHVGAGAKERLHFSVDVCKDLSVVDEIGVKKLALGSHLLHVGDVKHSLNIEIA
;
A
#
# COMPACT_ATOMS: atom_id res chain seq x y z
N SER A 1 11.48 -9.89 -11.31
CA SER A 1 11.74 -9.03 -10.14
C SER A 1 13.18 -8.55 -10.22
N VAL A 2 13.48 -7.38 -9.64
CA VAL A 2 14.82 -6.77 -9.66
C VAL A 2 15.36 -6.64 -8.25
N LYS A 3 16.68 -6.65 -8.11
CA LYS A 3 17.31 -6.34 -6.82
C LYS A 3 17.12 -4.87 -6.49
N VAL A 4 16.64 -4.58 -5.28
CA VAL A 4 16.42 -3.19 -4.85
C VAL A 4 17.74 -2.40 -4.83
N GLU A 5 18.85 -3.02 -4.41
CA GLU A 5 20.19 -2.42 -4.41
C GLU A 5 20.65 -1.91 -5.78
N ASN A 6 20.17 -2.54 -6.86
CA ASN A 6 20.56 -2.19 -8.24
C ASN A 6 19.50 -1.35 -8.96
N THR A 7 18.48 -0.89 -8.23
CA THR A 7 17.37 -0.13 -8.79
C THR A 7 17.44 1.32 -8.30
N LYS A 8 17.31 2.29 -9.19
CA LYS A 8 17.23 3.72 -8.82
C LYS A 8 15.86 4.01 -8.20
N CYS A 9 15.75 3.80 -6.90
CA CYS A 9 14.51 3.98 -6.13
C CYS A 9 14.41 5.34 -5.43
N GLU A 10 15.45 6.16 -5.50
CA GLU A 10 15.52 7.43 -4.77
C GLU A 10 14.36 8.34 -5.17
N GLY A 11 13.51 8.68 -4.18
CA GLY A 11 12.35 9.53 -4.39
C GLY A 11 11.15 8.86 -5.07
N LEU A 12 11.16 7.53 -5.26
CA LEU A 12 10.04 6.81 -5.86
C LEU A 12 8.92 6.58 -4.82
N LEU A 13 8.16 7.64 -4.57
CA LEU A 13 7.01 7.66 -3.66
C LEU A 13 5.70 7.60 -4.46
N LEU A 14 4.77 6.80 -3.96
CA LEU A 14 3.39 6.76 -4.41
C LEU A 14 2.50 7.39 -3.34
N ASP A 15 1.94 8.55 -3.66
CA ASP A 15 1.01 9.26 -2.78
C ASP A 15 -0.44 8.83 -3.06
N LEU A 16 -1.09 8.29 -2.04
CA LEU A 16 -2.46 7.81 -2.09
C LEU A 16 -3.34 8.72 -1.24
N HIS A 17 -4.32 9.34 -1.90
CA HIS A 17 -5.33 10.17 -1.25
C HIS A 17 -6.68 9.43 -1.26
N MET A 18 -7.32 9.32 -0.10
CA MET A 18 -8.63 8.67 0.01
C MET A 18 -9.54 9.42 0.97
N ASP A 19 -10.84 9.40 0.67
CA ASP A 19 -11.87 9.99 1.51
C ASP A 19 -12.49 8.90 2.39
N VAL A 20 -12.64 9.19 3.68
CA VAL A 20 -13.37 8.38 4.64
C VAL A 20 -14.63 9.14 5.01
N GLU A 21 -15.78 8.53 4.74
CA GLU A 21 -17.08 9.11 5.02
C GLU A 21 -17.75 8.34 6.17
N ASN A 22 -18.21 9.05 7.19
CA ASN A 22 -19.03 8.47 8.24
C ASN A 22 -20.50 8.58 7.83
N THR A 23 -21.07 7.48 7.34
CA THR A 23 -22.47 7.40 6.93
C THR A 23 -23.43 7.12 8.09
N GLY A 24 -22.95 7.17 9.34
CA GLY A 24 -23.73 6.99 10.56
C GLY A 24 -24.22 8.30 11.16
N SER A 25 -25.03 8.18 12.22
CA SER A 25 -25.61 9.31 12.95
C SER A 25 -24.81 9.75 14.18
N LEU A 26 -23.68 9.08 14.46
CA LEU A 26 -22.83 9.34 15.62
C LEU A 26 -21.39 9.59 15.18
N ASP A 27 -20.73 10.52 15.86
CA ASP A 27 -19.30 10.78 15.69
C ASP A 27 -18.48 9.55 16.10
N GLY A 28 -17.40 9.28 15.39
CA GLY A 28 -16.63 8.06 15.60
C GLY A 28 -15.19 8.13 15.14
N GLY A 29 -14.36 7.27 15.71
CA GLY A 29 -13.02 7.01 15.21
C GLY A 29 -13.02 5.77 14.31
N HIS A 30 -12.34 5.84 13.16
CA HIS A 30 -12.13 4.72 12.26
C HIS A 30 -10.63 4.51 12.00
N VAL A 31 -10.19 3.25 11.93
CA VAL A 31 -8.79 2.89 11.62
C VAL A 31 -8.73 2.36 10.20
N VAL A 32 -8.05 3.11 9.34
CA VAL A 32 -7.81 2.77 7.95
C VAL A 32 -6.50 1.99 7.85
N LEU A 33 -6.57 0.80 7.26
CA LEU A 33 -5.44 -0.10 7.05
C LEU A 33 -5.13 -0.21 5.56
N LEU A 34 -3.91 0.16 5.16
CA LEU A 34 -3.43 0.02 3.79
C LEU A 34 -2.62 -1.26 3.65
N PHE A 35 -3.04 -2.12 2.73
CA PHE A 35 -2.35 -3.36 2.42
C PHE A 35 -1.84 -3.39 0.97
N SER A 36 -0.83 -4.23 0.73
CA SER A 36 -0.41 -4.65 -0.61
C SER A 36 -0.41 -6.17 -0.72
N SER A 37 -0.82 -6.67 -1.88
CA SER A 37 -0.64 -8.05 -2.32
C SER A 37 0.29 -8.02 -3.55
N PRO A 38 1.56 -8.42 -3.40
CA PRO A 38 2.51 -8.47 -4.50
C PRO A 38 2.19 -9.62 -5.46
N PRO A 39 2.81 -9.64 -6.66
CA PRO A 39 2.85 -10.82 -7.51
C PRO A 39 3.31 -12.07 -6.75
N ALA A 40 2.75 -13.23 -7.07
CA ALA A 40 3.07 -14.52 -6.42
C ALA A 40 4.43 -15.07 -6.85
N VAL A 41 5.50 -14.34 -6.52
CA VAL A 41 6.90 -14.69 -6.76
C VAL A 41 7.61 -14.86 -5.42
N HIS A 42 8.67 -15.65 -5.36
CA HIS A 42 9.55 -15.72 -4.18
C HIS A 42 8.86 -16.03 -2.85
N ALA A 43 7.85 -16.90 -2.87
CA ALA A 43 6.98 -17.18 -1.73
C ALA A 43 6.40 -15.90 -1.07
N ALA A 44 6.13 -14.87 -1.88
CA ALA A 44 5.65 -13.58 -1.41
C ALA A 44 4.37 -13.71 -0.57
N PRO A 45 4.18 -12.84 0.43
CA PRO A 45 3.00 -12.86 1.26
C PRO A 45 1.75 -12.61 0.41
N GLN A 46 0.66 -13.30 0.73
CA GLN A 46 -0.62 -13.07 0.05
C GLN A 46 -1.16 -11.65 0.31
N LYS A 47 -0.84 -11.08 1.47
CA LYS A 47 -1.27 -9.75 1.91
C LYS A 47 -0.30 -9.21 2.96
N LYS A 48 0.18 -7.99 2.80
CA LYS A 48 1.12 -7.30 3.69
C LYS A 48 0.55 -5.94 4.10
N LEU A 49 0.55 -5.62 5.39
CA LEU A 49 0.19 -4.29 5.87
C LEU A 49 1.33 -3.32 5.57
N LEU A 50 1.03 -2.24 4.86
CA LEU A 50 1.99 -1.17 4.56
C LEU A 50 1.95 -0.07 5.61
N GLY A 51 0.76 0.25 6.12
CA GLY A 51 0.58 1.28 7.14
C GLY A 51 -0.86 1.43 7.58
N PHE A 52 -1.07 2.26 8.60
CA PHE A 52 -2.39 2.56 9.12
C PHE A 52 -2.52 4.01 9.60
N ARG A 53 -3.76 4.49 9.64
CA ARG A 53 -4.14 5.81 10.16
C ARG A 53 -5.45 5.70 10.94
N LYS A 54 -5.50 6.29 12.13
CA LYS A 54 -6.76 6.50 12.86
C LYS A 54 -7.26 7.91 12.52
N VAL A 55 -8.49 8.00 12.05
CA VAL A 55 -9.16 9.26 11.73
C VAL A 55 -10.43 9.36 12.57
N HIS A 56 -10.70 10.54 13.11
CA HIS A 56 -12.00 10.85 13.70
C HIS A 56 -12.86 11.50 12.63
N VAL A 57 -14.08 11.00 12.43
CA VAL A 57 -15.01 11.49 11.41
C VAL A 57 -16.35 11.72 12.08
N GLY A 58 -16.80 12.97 12.10
CA GLY A 58 -18.11 13.34 12.64
C GLY A 58 -19.26 12.68 11.87
N ALA A 59 -20.44 12.61 12.47
CA ALA A 59 -21.64 12.06 11.84
C ALA A 59 -21.94 12.77 10.51
N GLY A 60 -22.11 12.01 9.43
CA GLY A 60 -22.34 12.53 8.07
C GLY A 60 -21.14 13.27 7.45
N ALA A 61 -20.00 13.35 8.14
CA ALA A 61 -18.83 14.07 7.66
C ALA A 61 -17.92 13.18 6.81
N LYS A 62 -16.99 13.84 6.12
CA LYS A 62 -15.97 13.24 5.27
C LYS A 62 -14.61 13.82 5.60
N GLU A 63 -13.63 12.95 5.78
CA GLU A 63 -12.25 13.33 6.03
C GLU A 63 -11.33 12.73 4.96
N ARG A 64 -10.43 13.56 4.43
CA ARG A 64 -9.40 13.11 3.49
C ARG A 64 -8.17 12.67 4.27
N LEU A 65 -7.65 11.49 3.95
CA LEU A 65 -6.37 11.02 4.47
C LEU A 65 -5.38 10.74 3.35
N HIS A 66 -4.11 10.68 3.73
CA HIS A 66 -2.98 10.47 2.85
C HIS A 66 -2.07 9.35 3.37
N PHE A 67 -1.63 8.50 2.44
CA PHE A 67 -0.53 7.56 2.63
C PHE A 67 0.56 7.86 1.59
N SER A 68 1.82 7.92 2.02
CA SER A 68 2.96 7.91 1.12
C SER A 68 3.61 6.53 1.19
N VAL A 69 3.64 5.83 0.05
CA VAL A 69 4.19 4.47 -0.08
C VAL A 69 5.53 4.57 -0.80
N ASP A 70 6.60 4.12 -0.14
CA ASP A 70 7.90 3.99 -0.78
C ASP A 70 7.92 2.69 -1.59
N VAL A 71 7.99 2.82 -2.91
CA VAL A 71 7.83 1.68 -3.82
C VAL A 71 8.85 0.58 -3.54
N CYS A 72 10.12 0.93 -3.35
CA CYS A 72 11.16 -0.08 -3.16
C CYS A 72 11.25 -0.56 -1.72
N LYS A 73 10.94 0.28 -0.74
CA LYS A 73 10.96 -0.13 0.66
C LYS A 73 9.74 -0.97 1.02
N ASP A 74 8.55 -0.54 0.62
CA ASP A 74 7.28 -1.06 1.12
C ASP A 74 6.72 -2.18 0.23
N LEU A 75 6.93 -2.12 -1.10
CA LEU A 75 6.40 -3.11 -2.06
C LEU A 75 7.40 -4.22 -2.44
N SER A 76 8.61 -4.18 -1.90
CA SER A 76 9.59 -5.25 -2.07
C SER A 76 9.29 -6.47 -1.20
N VAL A 77 9.80 -7.60 -1.67
CA VAL A 77 9.79 -8.90 -1.00
C VAL A 77 11.22 -9.38 -0.81
N VAL A 78 11.47 -10.23 0.17
CA VAL A 78 12.75 -10.90 0.34
C VAL A 78 12.65 -12.26 -0.33
N ASP A 79 13.64 -12.61 -1.14
CA ASP A 79 13.68 -13.93 -1.80
C ASP A 79 14.23 -15.04 -0.90
N GLU A 80 14.29 -16.25 -1.44
CA GLU A 80 14.64 -17.47 -0.69
C GLU A 80 16.07 -17.46 -0.13
N ILE A 81 16.95 -16.61 -0.68
CA ILE A 81 18.35 -16.47 -0.27
C ILE A 81 18.61 -15.18 0.52
N GLY A 82 17.56 -14.46 0.93
CA GLY A 82 17.66 -13.28 1.78
C GLY A 82 17.89 -11.96 1.04
N VAL A 83 17.73 -11.91 -0.28
CA VAL A 83 17.93 -10.70 -1.08
C VAL A 83 16.61 -9.95 -1.25
N LYS A 84 16.62 -8.66 -0.94
CA LYS A 84 15.47 -7.77 -1.13
C LYS A 84 15.25 -7.47 -2.61
N LYS A 85 14.11 -7.89 -3.14
CA LYS A 85 13.73 -7.74 -4.55
C LYS A 85 12.39 -7.01 -4.71
N LEU A 86 12.31 -6.14 -5.71
CA LEU A 86 11.06 -5.54 -6.15
C LEU A 86 10.43 -6.44 -7.23
N ALA A 87 9.23 -6.97 -6.94
CA ALA A 87 8.48 -7.73 -7.92
C ALA A 87 7.98 -6.81 -9.04
N LEU A 88 8.17 -7.22 -10.29
CA LEU A 88 7.62 -6.52 -11.47
C LEU A 88 6.22 -7.08 -11.75
N GLY A 89 5.39 -6.28 -12.41
CA GLY A 89 3.99 -6.58 -12.70
C GLY A 89 3.03 -5.95 -11.70
N SER A 90 1.81 -6.50 -11.63
CA SER A 90 0.71 -5.94 -10.84
C SER A 90 0.85 -6.23 -9.34
N HIS A 91 0.97 -5.17 -8.55
CA HIS A 91 0.74 -5.13 -7.11
C HIS A 91 -0.68 -4.66 -6.83
N LEU A 92 -1.41 -5.38 -6.00
CA LEU A 92 -2.76 -4.97 -5.61
C LEU A 92 -2.70 -4.23 -4.28
N LEU A 93 -3.02 -2.95 -4.29
CA LEU A 93 -3.22 -2.13 -3.09
C LEU A 93 -4.67 -2.23 -2.63
N HIS A 94 -4.91 -2.31 -1.32
CA HIS A 94 -6.26 -2.44 -0.79
C HIS A 94 -6.47 -1.84 0.59
N VAL A 95 -7.66 -1.26 0.76
CA VAL A 95 -8.19 -0.67 1.99
C VAL A 95 -9.64 -1.13 2.12
N GLY A 96 -9.92 -1.97 3.13
CA GLY A 96 -11.21 -2.64 3.21
C GLY A 96 -11.51 -3.42 1.93
N ASP A 97 -12.65 -3.11 1.30
CA ASP A 97 -13.07 -3.71 0.03
C ASP A 97 -12.59 -2.95 -1.22
N VAL A 98 -12.01 -1.76 -1.04
CA VAL A 98 -11.47 -0.96 -2.13
C VAL A 98 -10.12 -1.54 -2.55
N LYS A 99 -9.97 -1.80 -3.86
CA LYS A 99 -8.78 -2.40 -4.47
C LYS A 99 -8.29 -1.54 -5.62
N HIS A 100 -6.98 -1.39 -5.75
CA HIS A 100 -6.33 -0.67 -6.84
C HIS A 100 -5.11 -1.45 -7.31
N SER A 101 -4.96 -1.64 -8.63
CA SER A 101 -3.80 -2.31 -9.22
C SER A 101 -2.75 -1.28 -9.60
N LEU A 102 -1.54 -1.46 -9.09
CA LEU A 102 -0.34 -0.71 -9.44
C LEU A 102 0.59 -1.64 -10.22
N ASN A 103 0.87 -1.31 -11.48
CA ASN A 103 1.79 -2.09 -12.30
C ASN A 103 3.22 -1.51 -12.21
N ILE A 104 4.21 -2.34 -11.89
CA ILE A 104 5.62 -1.94 -11.78
C ILE A 104 6.40 -2.55 -12.93
N GLU A 105 7.06 -1.70 -13.72
CA GLU A 105 7.86 -2.08 -14.88
C GLU A 105 9.24 -1.43 -14.81
N ILE A 106 10.20 -1.99 -15.55
CA ILE A 106 11.52 -1.37 -15.76
C ILE A 106 11.44 -0.60 -17.07
N ALA A 107 11.90 0.66 -17.07
CA ALA A 107 12.08 1.46 -18.28
C ALA A 107 13.41 1.13 -18.98
#